data_AF-A0A3S4R0L7-F1
#
_entry.id   AF-A0A3S4R0L7-F1
#
_cell.length_a   1.000
_cell.length_b   1.000
_cell.length_c   1.000
_cell.angle_alpha   90.00
_cell.angle_beta   90.00
_cell.angle_gamma   90.00
#
_symmetry.space_group_name_H-M   'P 1'
#
loop_
_entity.id
_entity.type
_entity.pdbx_description
1 polymer ?
#
loop_
_entity_poly.entity_id
_entity_poly.type
_entity_poly.pdbx_seq_one_letter_code
_entity_poly.pdbx_strand_id
1 'polypeptide(L)'
;MKILHMIALTVAVAALTGCAATKSVLAKRDNGSLDYRTAKTLDPIKMPVNQPAAEFIPLYQTPKANGALPNFVNESGKQYQLPRPPSVR
;
A
#
# COMPACT_ATOMS: atom_id res chain seq x y z
N MET A 1 -6.91 -0.47 -47.19
CA MET A 1 -5.69 0.21 -46.68
C MET A 1 -5.92 1.07 -45.43
N LYS A 2 -7.00 1.85 -45.28
CA LYS A 2 -7.22 2.72 -44.09
C LYS A 2 -7.18 1.98 -42.72
N ILE A 3 -7.73 0.77 -42.64
CA ILE A 3 -7.77 -0.03 -41.40
C ILE A 3 -6.37 -0.49 -40.98
N LEU A 4 -5.51 -0.86 -41.94
CA LEU A 4 -4.15 -1.31 -41.66
C LEU A 4 -3.25 -0.17 -41.14
N HIS A 5 -3.43 1.05 -41.66
CA HIS A 5 -2.73 2.24 -41.17
C HIS A 5 -3.18 2.62 -39.75
N MET A 6 -4.47 2.48 -39.44
CA MET A 6 -5.00 2.73 -38.09
C MET A 6 -4.42 1.76 -37.06
N ILE A 7 -4.29 0.47 -37.40
CA ILE A 7 -3.69 -0.55 -36.53
C ILE A 7 -2.18 -0.30 -36.35
N ALA A 8 -1.46 0.04 -37.42
CA ALA A 8 -0.04 0.35 -37.32
C ALA A 8 0.22 1.58 -36.43
N LEU A 9 -0.64 2.60 -36.53
CA LEU A 9 -0.54 3.81 -35.72
C LEU A 9 -0.80 3.54 -34.23
N THR A 10 -1.81 2.73 -33.90
CA THR A 10 -2.10 2.39 -32.49
C THR A 10 -0.99 1.54 -31.86
N VAL A 11 -0.41 0.61 -32.60
CA VAL A 11 0.73 -0.20 -32.14
C VAL A 11 1.97 0.66 -31.91
N ALA A 12 2.28 1.61 -32.81
CA ALA A 12 3.39 2.53 -32.65
C ALA A 12 3.21 3.45 -31.41
N VAL A 13 2.00 3.96 -31.18
CA VAL A 13 1.69 4.77 -29.98
C VAL A 13 1.80 3.94 -28.71
N ALA A 14 1.35 2.68 -28.70
CA ALA A 14 1.49 1.78 -27.56
C ALA A 14 2.96 1.44 -27.27
N ALA A 15 3.79 1.26 -28.30
CA ALA A 15 5.24 1.01 -28.15
C ALA A 15 5.98 2.25 -27.61
N LEU A 16 5.64 3.45 -28.09
CA LEU A 16 6.24 4.71 -27.63
C LEU A 16 5.80 5.11 -26.21
N THR A 17 4.59 4.75 -25.80
CA THR A 17 4.05 5.06 -24.47
C THR A 17 4.24 3.93 -23.46
N GLY A 18 4.79 2.78 -23.87
CA GLY A 18 4.81 1.54 -23.10
C GLY A 18 5.32 1.70 -21.65
N CYS A 19 6.42 2.42 -21.42
CA CYS A 19 6.95 2.62 -20.07
C CYS A 19 6.10 3.57 -19.21
N ALA A 20 5.55 4.63 -19.80
CA ALA A 20 4.75 5.61 -19.05
C ALA A 20 3.34 5.08 -18.76
N ALA A 21 2.74 4.37 -19.71
CA ALA A 21 1.42 3.76 -19.58
C ALA A 21 1.43 2.61 -18.57
N THR A 22 2.43 1.73 -18.62
CA THR A 22 2.58 0.64 -17.64
C THR A 22 2.85 1.17 -16.23
N LYS A 23 3.70 2.20 -16.08
CA LYS A 23 3.90 2.87 -14.78
C LYS A 23 2.58 3.40 -14.20
N SER A 24 1.74 4.05 -15.01
CA SER A 24 0.45 4.59 -14.56
C SER A 24 -0.51 3.49 -14.08
N VAL A 25 -0.56 2.36 -14.79
CA VAL A 25 -1.40 1.22 -14.42
C VAL A 25 -0.87 0.51 -13.16
N LEU A 26 0.44 0.24 -13.11
CA LEU A 26 1.07 -0.47 -11.98
C LEU A 26 1.11 0.38 -10.70
N ALA A 27 1.26 1.71 -10.82
CA ALA A 27 1.25 2.63 -9.68
C ALA A 27 -0.10 2.64 -8.96
N LYS A 28 -1.21 2.42 -9.69
CA LYS A 28 -2.58 2.40 -9.17
C LYS A 28 -2.98 1.07 -8.53
N ARG A 29 -2.12 0.04 -8.60
CA ARG A 29 -2.40 -1.26 -7.98
C ARG A 29 -2.57 -1.08 -6.48
N ASP A 30 -3.70 -1.59 -5.99
CA ASP A 30 -3.95 -1.75 -4.57
C ASP A 30 -3.48 -3.15 -4.14
N ASN A 31 -2.64 -3.20 -3.12
CA ASN A 31 -2.12 -4.45 -2.57
C ASN A 31 -2.45 -4.61 -1.08
N GLY A 32 -3.36 -3.80 -0.54
CA GLY A 32 -3.77 -3.83 0.87
C GLY A 32 -2.66 -3.44 1.86
N SER A 33 -1.51 -2.93 1.39
CA SER A 33 -0.38 -2.60 2.26
C SER A 33 -0.67 -1.50 3.27
N LEU A 34 -1.76 -0.76 3.12
CA LEU A 34 -2.16 0.32 4.02
C LEU A 34 -3.40 0.00 4.86
N ASP A 35 -4.00 -1.18 4.70
CA ASP A 35 -5.27 -1.55 5.34
C ASP A 35 -5.19 -1.56 6.86
N TYR A 36 -3.99 -1.86 7.40
CA TYR A 36 -3.71 -1.83 8.83
C TYR A 36 -3.93 -0.45 9.47
N ARG A 37 -3.88 0.64 8.70
CA ARG A 37 -4.07 2.01 9.20
C ARG A 37 -5.52 2.30 9.58
N THR A 38 -6.47 1.58 8.97
CA THR A 38 -7.90 1.67 9.25
C THR A 38 -8.40 0.49 10.09
N ALA A 39 -7.50 -0.39 10.53
CA ALA A 39 -7.87 -1.51 11.38
C ALA A 39 -8.50 -1.01 12.68
N LYS A 40 -9.63 -1.59 13.04
CA LYS A 40 -10.33 -1.26 14.28
C LYS A 40 -9.53 -1.76 15.47
N THR A 41 -9.16 -0.86 16.37
CA THR A 41 -8.64 -1.23 17.69
C THR A 41 -9.71 -1.98 18.46
N LEU A 42 -9.35 -3.15 18.99
CA LEU A 42 -10.25 -3.92 19.86
C LEU A 42 -10.23 -3.35 21.26
N ASP A 43 -11.40 -3.26 21.88
CA ASP A 43 -11.50 -2.89 23.29
C ASP A 43 -10.89 -3.98 24.17
N PRO A 44 -10.30 -3.61 25.32
CA PRO A 44 -9.80 -4.59 26.28
C PRO A 44 -10.90 -5.56 26.74
N ILE A 45 -10.54 -6.83 26.90
CA ILE A 45 -11.44 -7.87 27.41
C ILE A 45 -11.87 -7.48 28.83
N LYS A 46 -13.18 -7.49 29.08
CA LYS A 46 -13.76 -7.22 30.40
C LYS A 46 -13.82 -8.50 31.21
N MET A 47 -13.18 -8.50 32.37
CA MET A 47 -13.22 -9.62 33.31
C MET A 47 -14.51 -9.57 34.15
N PRO A 48 -15.08 -10.73 34.53
CA PRO A 48 -16.10 -10.82 35.57
C PRO A 48 -15.62 -10.20 36.90
N VAL A 49 -16.58 -9.76 37.71
CA VAL A 49 -16.31 -9.20 39.04
C VAL A 49 -15.55 -10.21 39.89
N ASN A 50 -14.50 -9.75 40.59
CA ASN A 50 -13.61 -10.55 41.44
C ASN A 50 -12.76 -11.63 40.74
N GLN A 51 -12.65 -11.61 39.41
CA GLN A 51 -11.74 -12.49 38.69
C GLN A 51 -10.41 -11.78 38.36
N PRO A 52 -9.26 -12.25 38.89
CA PRO A 52 -7.97 -11.68 38.52
C PRO A 52 -7.63 -12.05 37.06
N ALA A 53 -7.05 -11.10 36.32
CA ALA A 53 -6.48 -11.36 35.00
C ALA A 53 -5.14 -12.09 35.15
N ALA A 54 -4.88 -13.06 34.27
CA ALA A 54 -3.56 -13.66 34.17
C ALA A 54 -2.54 -12.63 33.65
N GLU A 55 -1.27 -12.80 34.02
CA GLU A 55 -0.20 -11.95 33.51
C GLU A 55 -0.04 -12.17 32.00
N PHE A 56 -0.09 -11.07 31.24
CA PHE A 56 0.12 -11.10 29.79
C PHE A 56 1.59 -10.80 29.49
N ILE A 57 2.35 -11.84 29.12
CA ILE A 57 3.72 -11.70 28.63
C ILE A 57 3.67 -11.77 27.10
N PRO A 58 3.86 -10.66 26.38
CA PRO A 58 3.80 -10.68 24.93
C PRO A 58 5.04 -11.38 24.36
N LEU A 59 4.86 -12.14 23.27
CA LEU A 59 5.97 -12.79 22.56
C LEU A 59 6.99 -11.77 21.99
N TYR A 60 6.51 -10.57 21.69
CA TYR A 60 7.30 -9.45 21.18
C TYR A 60 6.90 -8.17 21.89
N GLN A 61 7.85 -7.24 22.05
CA GLN A 61 7.50 -5.92 22.57
C GLN A 61 6.53 -5.23 21.62
N THR A 62 5.32 -4.96 22.09
CA THR A 62 4.34 -4.20 21.32
C THR A 62 4.61 -2.70 21.52
N PRO A 63 5.03 -1.97 20.47
CA PRO A 63 5.24 -0.53 20.60
C PRO A 63 3.91 0.16 20.89
N LYS A 64 3.90 1.08 21.86
CA LYS A 64 2.75 1.97 22.06
C LYS A 64 2.70 2.94 20.88
N ALA A 65 1.67 2.83 20.04
CA ALA A 65 1.45 3.74 18.94
C ALA A 65 1.01 5.11 19.50
N ASN A 66 1.98 5.98 19.77
CA ASN A 66 1.72 7.35 20.21
C ASN A 66 1.83 8.28 18.98
N GLY A 67 0.71 8.87 18.55
CA GLY A 67 0.69 9.88 17.49
C GLY A 67 0.19 9.40 16.12
N ALA A 68 0.08 10.34 15.19
CA ALA A 68 -0.38 10.05 13.83
C ALA A 68 0.69 9.26 13.04
N LEU A 69 0.28 8.17 12.39
CA LEU A 69 1.17 7.42 11.50
C LEU A 69 1.63 8.31 10.35
N PRO A 70 2.93 8.32 10.01
CA PRO A 70 3.42 9.12 8.90
C PRO A 70 2.73 8.74 7.59
N ASN A 71 2.49 9.72 6.73
CA ASN A 71 1.73 9.51 5.50
C ASN A 71 2.59 8.95 4.36
N PHE A 72 2.98 7.69 4.45
CA PHE A 72 3.76 6.99 3.42
C PHE A 72 2.84 6.35 2.37
N VAL A 73 2.14 7.18 1.61
CA VAL A 73 1.23 6.73 0.57
C VAL A 73 1.80 7.09 -0.79
N ASN A 74 1.73 6.17 -1.74
CA ASN A 74 2.23 6.41 -3.08
C ASN A 74 1.40 7.45 -3.83
N GLU A 75 1.88 7.88 -5.00
CA GLU A 75 1.20 8.85 -5.87
C GLU A 75 -0.27 8.51 -6.17
N SER A 76 -0.64 7.22 -6.14
CA SER A 76 -2.00 6.76 -6.43
C SER A 76 -2.90 6.62 -5.20
N GLY A 77 -2.39 6.77 -3.98
CA GLY A 77 -3.21 6.64 -2.77
C GLY A 77 -3.42 5.21 -2.25
N LYS A 78 -2.82 4.19 -2.88
CA LYS A 78 -3.25 2.78 -2.77
C LYS A 78 -2.21 1.82 -2.19
N GLN A 79 -0.97 2.25 -2.03
CA GLN A 79 0.09 1.41 -1.49
C GLN A 79 1.11 2.24 -0.72
N TYR A 80 1.88 1.55 0.13
CA TYR A 80 3.03 2.15 0.80
C TYR A 80 4.03 2.71 -0.22
N GLN A 81 4.46 3.95 -0.04
CA GLN A 81 5.46 4.58 -0.91
C GLN A 81 6.84 4.04 -0.57
N LEU A 82 7.35 3.15 -1.42
CA LEU A 82 8.72 2.66 -1.30
C LEU A 82 9.74 3.80 -1.54
N PRO A 83 10.87 3.82 -0.81
CA PRO A 83 11.95 4.77 -1.07
C PRO A 83 12.46 4.58 -2.49
N ARG A 84 12.88 5.67 -3.12
CA ARG A 84 13.51 5.58 -4.44
C ARG A 84 14.82 4.80 -4.33
N PRO A 85 15.16 3.97 -5.33
CA PRO A 85 16.46 3.33 -5.39
C PRO A 85 17.59 4.38 -5.28
N PRO A 86 18.72 4.03 -4.66
CA PRO A 86 19.88 4.92 -4.65
C PRO A 86 20.32 5.20 -6.09
N SER A 87 20.74 6.43 -6.39
CA SER A 87 21.32 6.75 -7.69
C SER A 87 22.66 6.03 -7.81
N VAL A 88 22.73 5.02 -8.68
CA VAL A 88 24.01 4.47 -9.13
C VAL A 88 24.60 5.52 -10.07
N ARG A 89 25.72 6.13 -9.67
CA ARG A 89 26.50 7.02 -10.54
C ARG A 89 27.28 6.21 -11.57
#